data_AF-A0A1G7XWY4-F1
#
_entry.id   AF-A0A1G7XWY4-F1
#
_cell.length_a   1.000
_cell.length_b   1.000
_cell.length_c   1.000
_cell.angle_alpha   90.00
_cell.angle_beta   90.00
_cell.angle_gamma   90.00
#
_symmetry.space_group_name_H-M   'P 1'
#
loop_
_entity.id
_entity.type
_entity.pdbx_description
1 polymer ?
#
loop_
_entity_poly.entity_id
_entity_poly.type
_entity_poly.pdbx_seq_one_letter_code
_entity_poly.pdbx_strand_id
1 'polypeptide(L)'
;MLTDILKVLSRKEATLSMSQLALEVGYSLKEIESALEQMEHMGYICREIFGQDCSPSCGMNRCSGHCEDCGFHSPDTFIFWGLTDKGQTMLNQIR
;
A
#
# COMPACT_ATOMS: atom_id res chain seq x y z
N MET A 1 -0.07 -5.81 -17.31
CA MET A 1 -0.84 -5.34 -16.14
C MET A 1 -0.16 -5.64 -14.80
N LEU A 2 -0.24 -6.85 -14.22
CA LEU A 2 0.30 -7.11 -12.86
C LEU A 2 1.80 -6.80 -12.73
N THR A 3 2.60 -7.22 -13.72
CA THR A 3 4.04 -6.91 -13.79
C THR A 3 4.31 -5.41 -13.91
N ASP A 4 3.42 -4.66 -14.57
CA ASP A 4 3.58 -3.21 -14.75
C ASP A 4 3.30 -2.49 -13.43
N ILE A 5 2.29 -2.92 -12.68
CA ILE A 5 2.01 -2.45 -11.32
C ILE A 5 3.21 -2.71 -10.41
N LEU A 6 3.77 -3.93 -10.40
CA LEU A 6 4.96 -4.25 -9.60
C LEU A 6 6.16 -3.40 -9.98
N LYS A 7 6.40 -3.17 -11.27
CA LYS A 7 7.49 -2.29 -11.74
C LYS A 7 7.30 -0.87 -11.24
N VAL A 8 6.10 -0.32 -11.30
CA VAL A 8 5.81 1.03 -10.80
C VAL A 8 6.04 1.11 -9.29
N LEU A 9 5.50 0.15 -8.52
CA LEU A 9 5.69 0.08 -7.07
C LEU A 9 7.16 -0.11 -6.67
N SER A 10 7.98 -0.81 -7.47
CA SER A 10 9.41 -1.02 -7.18
C SER A 10 10.29 0.20 -7.43
N ARG A 11 9.85 1.13 -8.29
CA ARG A 11 10.62 2.32 -8.68
C ARG A 11 10.41 3.48 -7.72
N LYS A 12 9.26 3.52 -7.05
CA LYS A 12 8.89 4.61 -6.16
C LYS A 12 9.19 4.14 -4.74
N GLU A 13 10.14 4.81 -4.09
CA GLU A 13 10.41 4.65 -2.65
C GLU A 13 9.19 5.06 -1.80
N ALA A 14 8.24 5.80 -2.40
CA ALA A 14 7.00 6.24 -1.78
C ALA A 14 5.81 5.40 -2.26
N THR A 15 4.97 5.04 -1.31
CA THR A 15 3.67 4.43 -1.53
C THR A 15 2.78 5.27 -2.45
N LEU A 16 2.10 4.63 -3.40
CA LEU A 16 1.21 5.31 -4.37
C LEU A 16 -0.26 5.14 -3.99
N SER A 17 -1.06 6.18 -4.23
CA SER A 17 -2.51 6.06 -4.21
C SER A 17 -3.02 5.31 -5.44
N MET A 18 -4.24 4.77 -5.37
CA MET A 18 -4.85 4.03 -6.47
C MET A 18 -5.01 4.86 -7.76
N SER A 19 -5.35 6.14 -7.62
CA SER A 19 -5.51 7.05 -8.77
C SER A 19 -4.18 7.38 -9.45
N GLN A 20 -3.11 7.59 -8.67
CA GLN A 20 -1.77 7.78 -9.21
C GLN A 20 -1.27 6.53 -9.90
N LEU A 21 -1.49 5.36 -9.28
CA LEU A 21 -1.10 4.09 -9.87
C LEU A 21 -1.80 3.88 -11.22
N ALA A 22 -3.13 4.05 -11.27
CA ALA A 22 -3.93 3.91 -12.48
C ALA A 22 -3.46 4.79 -13.64
N LEU A 23 -3.13 6.06 -13.33
CA LEU A 23 -2.58 6.99 -14.30
C LEU A 23 -1.23 6.53 -14.85
N GLU A 24 -0.34 6.05 -13.98
CA GLU A 24 1.02 5.64 -14.34
C GLU A 24 1.03 4.38 -15.23
N VAL A 25 0.16 3.40 -14.94
CA VAL A 25 0.10 2.16 -15.72
C VAL A 25 -0.90 2.22 -16.88
N GLY A 26 -1.70 3.28 -16.97
CA GLY A 26 -2.65 3.50 -18.06
C GLY A 26 -3.89 2.59 -18.03
N TYR A 27 -4.33 2.16 -16.85
CA TYR A 27 -5.53 1.33 -16.67
C TYR A 27 -6.64 2.10 -15.96
N SER A 28 -7.88 1.65 -16.11
CA SER A 28 -9.00 2.23 -15.35
C SER A 28 -8.87 1.93 -13.85
N LEU A 29 -9.50 2.77 -13.03
CA LEU A 29 -9.53 2.55 -11.57
C LEU A 29 -10.10 1.18 -11.21
N LYS A 30 -11.13 0.71 -11.91
CA LYS A 30 -11.76 -0.58 -11.67
C LYS A 30 -10.82 -1.75 -11.98
N GLU A 31 -10.09 -1.66 -13.09
CA GLU A 31 -9.08 -2.68 -13.42
C GLU A 31 -7.99 -2.71 -12.35
N ILE A 32 -7.52 -1.54 -11.92
CA ILE A 32 -6.49 -1.42 -10.88
C ILE A 32 -6.96 -1.99 -9.55
N GLU A 33 -8.16 -1.64 -9.12
CA GLU A 33 -8.76 -2.17 -7.89
C GLU A 33 -8.79 -3.70 -7.92
N SER A 34 -9.34 -4.30 -8.97
CA SER A 34 -9.41 -5.76 -9.12
C SER A 34 -8.02 -6.41 -9.15
N ALA A 35 -7.03 -5.77 -9.75
CA ALA A 35 -5.67 -6.30 -9.80
C ALA A 35 -4.95 -6.18 -8.45
N LEU A 36 -5.14 -5.08 -7.72
CA LEU A 36 -4.56 -4.87 -6.40
C LEU A 36 -5.12 -5.89 -5.40
N GLU A 37 -6.43 -6.14 -5.41
CA GLU A 37 -7.06 -7.19 -4.60
C GLU A 37 -6.43 -8.57 -4.89
N GLN A 38 -6.29 -8.93 -6.17
CA GLN A 38 -5.67 -10.20 -6.55
C GLN A 38 -4.21 -10.29 -6.08
N MET A 39 -3.43 -9.22 -6.24
CA MET A 39 -2.03 -9.19 -5.84
C MET A 39 -1.84 -9.22 -4.32
N GLU A 40 -2.74 -8.59 -3.57
CA GLU A 40 -2.81 -8.65 -2.11
C GLU A 40 -3.10 -10.09 -1.66
N HIS A 41 -4.12 -10.73 -2.26
CA HIS A 41 -4.45 -12.14 -1.99
C HIS A 41 -3.29 -13.09 -2.31
N MET A 42 -2.50 -12.80 -3.34
CA MET A 42 -1.30 -13.57 -3.68
C MET A 42 -0.10 -13.24 -2.77
N GLY A 43 -0.19 -12.20 -1.94
CA GLY A 43 0.86 -11.75 -1.03
C GLY A 43 2.02 -11.05 -1.72
N TYR A 44 1.83 -10.50 -2.92
CA TYR A 44 2.86 -9.75 -3.63
C TYR A 44 2.93 -8.28 -3.21
N ILE A 45 1.81 -7.75 -2.73
CA ILE A 45 1.71 -6.38 -2.23
C ILE A 45 0.96 -6.38 -0.90
N CYS A 46 1.14 -5.31 -0.13
CA CYS A 46 0.38 -5.02 1.08
C CYS A 46 -0.31 -3.67 0.96
N ARG A 47 -1.50 -3.56 1.56
CA ARG A 47 -2.17 -2.27 1.77
C ARG A 47 -1.76 -1.70 3.12
N GLU A 48 -1.38 -0.43 3.13
CA GLU A 48 -1.18 0.36 4.33
C GLU A 48 -2.26 1.43 4.39
N ILE A 49 -3.00 1.44 5.50
CA ILE A 49 -4.10 2.37 5.72
C ILE A 49 -3.62 3.39 6.73
N PHE A 50 -3.51 4.64 6.32
CA PHE A 50 -3.17 5.76 7.18
C PHE A 50 -4.45 6.55 7.46
N GLY A 51 -4.88 6.55 8.71
CA GLY A 51 -6.07 7.25 9.19
C GLY A 51 -6.17 7.14 10.71
N GLN A 52 -6.93 8.03 11.34
CA GLN A 52 -7.20 7.97 12.79
C GLN A 52 -8.13 6.79 13.12
N ASP A 53 -7.61 5.56 13.17
CA ASP A 53 -8.15 4.52 14.03
C ASP A 53 -7.15 4.28 15.16
N CYS A 54 -7.12 5.24 16.10
CA CYS A 54 -6.64 4.94 17.43
C CYS A 54 -7.64 3.96 18.06
N SER A 55 -7.35 2.66 18.00
CA SER A 55 -8.08 1.67 18.79
C SER A 55 -7.99 2.04 20.29
N PRO A 56 -9.06 1.91 21.11
CA PRO A 56 -8.99 2.14 22.55
C PRO A 56 -8.07 1.12 23.26
N SER A 57 -7.58 0.10 22.55
CA SER A 57 -6.52 -0.78 23.03
C SER A 57 -5.17 -0.41 22.41
N CYS A 58 -4.53 0.64 22.93
CA CYS A 58 -3.07 0.73 22.92
C CYS A 58 -2.51 -0.43 23.77
N GLY A 59 -2.46 -1.63 23.18
CA GLY A 59 -1.96 -2.86 23.78
C GLY A 59 -0.63 -3.22 23.14
N MET A 60 0.45 -2.96 23.89
CA MET A 60 1.84 -3.10 23.51
C MET A 60 2.18 -4.45 22.84
N ASN A 61 2.54 -4.44 21.56
CA ASN A 61 3.77 -5.11 21.14
C ASN A 61 4.34 -4.50 19.85
N ARG A 62 5.45 -3.75 20.00
CA ARG A 62 6.20 -2.98 18.99
C ARG A 62 5.58 -1.67 18.47
N CYS A 63 4.55 -1.17 19.14
CA CYS A 63 4.17 0.25 19.20
C CYS A 63 4.83 0.87 20.45
N SER A 64 6.01 1.46 20.30
CA SER A 64 6.77 2.07 21.41
C SER A 64 6.16 3.42 21.79
N GLY A 65 5.72 3.51 23.05
CA GLY A 65 5.01 4.64 23.63
C GLY A 65 5.71 5.99 23.48
N HIS A 66 5.06 6.87 22.73
CA HIS A 66 4.93 8.30 22.96
C HIS A 66 3.78 8.78 22.07
N CYS A 67 2.54 8.65 22.55
CA CYS A 67 1.40 9.34 21.94
C CYS A 67 1.21 10.68 22.65
N GLU A 68 2.24 11.52 22.62
CA GLU A 68 2.07 12.94 22.90
C GLU A 68 1.89 13.61 21.54
N ASP A 69 0.66 14.04 21.29
CA ASP A 69 0.22 14.81 20.13
C ASP A 69 -0.07 14.00 18.85
N CYS A 70 -1.23 13.33 18.80
CA CYS A 70 -1.84 12.89 17.54
C CYS A 70 -2.38 14.12 16.76
N GLY A 71 -1.49 15.04 16.38
CA GLY A 71 -1.78 16.30 15.71
C GLY A 71 -2.16 16.18 14.22
N PHE A 72 -2.84 15.10 13.83
CA PHE A 72 -3.40 14.95 12.48
C PHE A 72 -4.89 14.64 12.57
N HIS A 73 -5.68 15.71 12.69
CA HIS A 73 -7.12 15.69 12.45
C HIS A 73 -7.37 15.91 10.95
N SER A 74 -7.13 14.88 10.13
CA SER A 74 -7.81 14.79 8.83
C SER A 74 -8.81 13.65 8.91
N PRO A 75 -10.09 13.85 8.51
CA PRO A 75 -11.06 12.77 8.39
C PRO A 75 -10.72 11.81 7.24
N ASP A 76 -9.69 12.12 6.45
CA ASP A 76 -9.32 11.36 5.27
C ASP A 76 -8.50 10.11 5.63
N THR A 77 -9.05 8.94 5.32
CA THR A 77 -8.31 7.68 5.29
C THR A 77 -7.57 7.56 3.97
N PHE A 78 -6.24 7.45 4.03
CA PHE A 78 -5.39 7.24 2.86
C PHE A 78 -4.99 5.78 2.75
N ILE A 79 -5.25 5.18 1.59
CA ILE A 79 -4.83 3.81 1.28
C ILE A 79 -3.63 3.87 0.34
N PHE A 80 -2.59 3.16 0.75
CA PHE A 80 -1.30 3.10 0.12
C PHE A 80 -0.92 1.65 -0.17
N TRP A 81 -0.20 1.42 -1.26
CA TRP A 81 0.22 0.07 -1.67
C TRP A 81 1.75 -0.03 -1.71
N GLY A 82 2.28 -1.08 -1.08
CA GLY A 82 3.71 -1.39 -1.01
C GLY A 82 4.03 -2.80 -1.48
N LEU A 83 5.28 -3.04 -1.88
CA LEU A 83 5.78 -4.37 -2.24
C LEU A 83 6.15 -5.18 -1.00
N THR A 84 5.79 -6.46 -1.01
CA THR A 84 6.33 -7.43 -0.06
C THR A 84 7.64 -8.03 -0.57
N ASP A 85 8.39 -8.71 0.29
CA ASP A 85 9.59 -9.48 -0.12
C ASP A 85 9.29 -10.48 -1.25
N LYS A 86 8.08 -11.08 -1.21
CA LYS A 86 7.60 -12.00 -2.24
C LYS A 86 7.35 -11.28 -3.56
N GLY A 87 6.72 -10.10 -3.52
CA GLY A 87 6.53 -9.25 -4.70
C GLY A 87 7.86 -8.83 -5.33
N GLN A 88 8.83 -8.44 -4.49
CA GLN A 88 10.17 -8.08 -4.94
C GLN A 88 10.90 -9.26 -5.59
N THR A 89 10.79 -10.45 -5.01
CA THR A 89 11.37 -11.69 -5.57
C THR A 89 10.75 -12.04 -6.92
N MET A 90 9.42 -11.96 -7.03
CA MET A 90 8.69 -12.22 -8.28
C MET A 90 9.12 -11.23 -9.38
N LEU A 91 9.26 -9.95 -9.05
CA LEU A 91 9.74 -8.95 -9.99
C LEU A 91 11.16 -9.25 -10.50
N ASN A 92 12.05 -9.71 -9.62
CA ASN A 92 13.42 -10.07 -9.97
C ASN A 92 13.50 -11.32 -10.87
N GLN A 93 12.52 -12.23 -10.81
CA GLN A 93 12.46 -13.42 -11.66
C GLN A 93 11.94 -13.13 -13.08
N ILE A 94 11.21 -12.04 -13.27
CA ILE A 94 10.62 -11.64 -14.56
C ILE A 94 11.56 -10.70 -15.34
N ARG A 95 12.66 -10.28 -14.73
CA ARG A 95 13.67 -9.41 -15.33
C ARG A 95 14.72 -10.22 -16.09
#